data_AF-A0A918Q8K8-F1
#
_entry.id   AF-A0A918Q8K8-F1
#
_cell.length_a   1.000
_cell.length_b   1.000
_cell.length_c   1.000
_cell.angle_alpha   90.00
_cell.angle_beta   90.00
_cell.angle_gamma   90.00
#
_symmetry.space_group_name_H-M   'P 1'
#
loop_
_entity.id
_entity.type
_entity.pdbx_description
1 polymer ?
#
loop_
_entity_poly.entity_id
_entity_poly.type
_entity_poly.pdbx_seq_one_letter_code
_entity_poly.pdbx_strand_id
1 'polypeptide(L)'
;MATDETAVHAQDENPEWDGGYVASAQERELAEQAQKELAALGAAVEVKTKWWGFEIHLNAEASATVVTVIEQIGNTADAALGGKIGGLVKVACLIRAALIAVIGRNHGCKLVSPWIMPSMLIPLSLAPKDDASLYWTVGEPGAGLGWSEDTKFAAHGSAAHPALAVPGQAVLRPSRTGRQR
;
A
#
# COMPACT_ATOMS: atom_id res chain seq x y z
N MET A 1 9.40 -22.52 -22.65
CA MET A 1 9.86 -21.13 -22.47
C MET A 1 8.65 -20.31 -22.08
N ALA A 2 8.49 -20.06 -20.78
CA ALA A 2 7.64 -19.02 -20.19
C ALA A 2 7.76 -19.17 -18.67
N THR A 3 8.54 -18.28 -18.07
CA THR A 3 8.53 -17.99 -16.63
C THR A 3 7.24 -17.22 -16.36
N ASP A 4 6.39 -17.73 -15.47
CA ASP A 4 5.23 -16.98 -14.98
C ASP A 4 5.44 -16.68 -13.51
N GLU A 5 6.03 -15.52 -13.25
CA GLU A 5 6.13 -14.89 -11.94
C GLU A 5 4.73 -14.40 -11.55
N THR A 6 3.95 -15.24 -10.89
CA THR A 6 2.70 -14.82 -10.26
C THR A 6 3.02 -14.15 -8.92
N ALA A 7 3.19 -12.83 -9.00
CA ALA A 7 3.23 -11.94 -7.86
C ALA A 7 1.95 -12.12 -7.02
N VAL A 8 2.14 -12.45 -5.75
CA VAL A 8 1.07 -12.57 -4.76
C VAL A 8 0.54 -11.18 -4.46
N HIS A 9 -0.56 -10.81 -5.13
CA HIS A 9 -1.42 -9.72 -4.70
C HIS A 9 -2.04 -10.12 -3.36
N ALA A 10 -1.58 -9.50 -2.28
CA ALA A 10 -2.30 -9.50 -1.02
C ALA A 10 -3.66 -8.86 -1.27
N GLN A 11 -4.69 -9.69 -1.34
CA GLN A 11 -6.05 -9.25 -1.57
C GLN A 11 -6.52 -8.52 -0.31
N ASP A 12 -6.61 -7.20 -0.41
CA ASP A 12 -7.45 -6.37 0.44
C ASP A 12 -8.90 -6.69 0.02
N GLU A 13 -9.39 -7.86 0.42
CA GLU A 13 -10.70 -8.42 0.05
C GLU A 13 -11.83 -7.63 0.71
N ASN A 14 -12.08 -6.44 0.20
CA ASN A 14 -13.37 -5.79 0.36
C ASN A 14 -13.91 -5.63 -1.06
N PRO A 15 -15.05 -6.28 -1.42
CA PRO A 15 -15.59 -6.19 -2.78
C PRO A 15 -15.62 -4.73 -3.19
N GLU A 16 -15.01 -4.44 -4.33
CA GLU A 16 -15.09 -3.15 -5.00
C GLU A 16 -16.57 -2.78 -5.06
N TRP A 17 -16.98 -1.86 -4.19
CA TRP A 17 -18.38 -1.54 -4.02
C TRP A 17 -18.87 -0.85 -5.30
N ASP A 18 -19.86 -1.44 -5.95
CA ASP A 18 -20.40 -1.01 -7.25
C ASP A 18 -21.54 0.02 -7.12
N GLY A 19 -21.87 0.42 -5.90
CA GLY A 19 -23.25 0.78 -5.55
C GLY A 19 -23.55 2.23 -5.20
N GLY A 20 -23.21 3.24 -6.01
CA GLY A 20 -23.89 4.54 -5.84
C GLY A 20 -23.65 5.63 -6.88
N TYR A 21 -22.47 5.68 -7.50
CA TYR A 21 -22.19 6.60 -8.60
C TYR A 21 -21.17 5.99 -9.54
N VAL A 22 -21.60 5.73 -10.78
CA VAL A 22 -20.74 5.23 -11.85
C VAL A 22 -20.34 6.43 -12.69
N ALA A 23 -19.07 6.84 -12.59
CA ALA A 23 -18.54 7.91 -13.42
C ALA A 23 -18.77 7.60 -14.91
N SER A 24 -19.23 8.59 -15.66
CA SER A 24 -19.40 8.53 -17.11
C SER A 24 -18.07 8.26 -17.82
N ALA A 25 -18.11 7.81 -19.07
CA ALA A 25 -16.90 7.57 -19.85
C ALA A 25 -16.02 8.82 -19.97
N GLN A 26 -16.63 10.00 -20.10
CA GLN A 26 -15.91 11.28 -20.17
C GLN A 26 -15.20 11.62 -18.86
N GLU A 27 -15.86 11.40 -17.72
CA GLU A 27 -15.26 11.64 -16.39
C GLU A 27 -14.10 10.69 -16.11
N ARG A 28 -14.22 9.42 -16.56
CA ARG A 28 -13.13 8.45 -16.48
C ARG A 28 -11.95 8.83 -17.35
N GLU A 29 -12.19 9.23 -18.60
CA GLU A 29 -11.14 9.65 -19.52
C GLU A 29 -10.40 10.90 -18.99
N LEU A 30 -11.15 11.86 -18.45
CA LEU A 30 -10.57 13.04 -17.80
C LEU A 30 -9.70 12.66 -16.59
N ALA A 31 -10.18 11.75 -15.74
CA ALA A 31 -9.44 11.27 -14.58
C ALA A 31 -8.17 10.51 -15.00
N GLU A 32 -8.27 9.60 -15.99
CA GLU A 32 -7.14 8.88 -16.54
C GLU A 32 -6.11 9.81 -17.17
N GLN A 33 -6.55 10.85 -17.89
CA GLN A 33 -5.65 11.85 -18.45
C GLN A 33 -4.90 12.59 -17.34
N ALA A 34 -5.61 13.08 -16.32
CA ALA A 34 -4.98 13.74 -15.18
C ALA A 34 -3.98 12.82 -14.46
N GLN A 35 -4.32 11.54 -14.28
CA GLN A 35 -3.42 10.56 -13.69
C GLN A 35 -2.18 10.32 -14.56
N LYS A 36 -2.33 10.22 -15.88
CA LYS A 36 -1.20 10.07 -16.81
C LYS A 36 -0.27 11.28 -16.79
N GLU A 37 -0.83 12.49 -16.75
CA GLU A 37 -0.05 13.72 -16.66
C GLU A 37 0.74 13.79 -15.34
N LEU A 38 0.11 13.45 -14.22
CA LEU A 38 0.77 13.41 -12.91
C LEU A 38 1.82 12.30 -12.84
N ALA A 39 1.52 11.11 -13.38
CA ALA A 39 2.46 10.00 -13.44
C ALA A 39 3.68 10.32 -14.34
N ALA A 40 3.49 11.10 -15.41
CA ALA A 40 4.59 11.58 -16.25
C ALA A 40 5.53 12.55 -15.50
N LEU A 41 5.04 13.19 -14.44
CA LEU A 41 5.82 14.00 -13.50
C LEU A 41 6.35 13.19 -12.30
N GLY A 42 6.21 11.86 -12.32
CA GLY A 42 6.61 10.97 -11.21
C GLY A 42 5.64 10.94 -10.02
N ALA A 43 4.62 11.81 -10.02
CA ALA A 43 3.60 11.89 -8.98
C ALA A 43 2.42 10.95 -9.28
N ALA A 44 2.51 9.68 -8.89
CA ALA A 44 1.40 8.75 -9.07
C ALA A 44 0.26 9.00 -8.08
N VAL A 45 -0.97 9.14 -8.61
CA VAL A 45 -2.21 9.36 -7.86
C VAL A 45 -3.27 8.37 -8.31
N GLU A 46 -3.85 7.63 -7.37
CA GLU A 46 -4.96 6.70 -7.63
C GLU A 46 -6.13 7.01 -6.68
N VAL A 47 -7.37 6.92 -7.16
CA VAL A 47 -8.57 7.20 -6.36
C VAL A 47 -9.40 5.93 -6.23
N LYS A 48 -9.75 5.56 -5.00
CA LYS A 48 -10.62 4.43 -4.69
C LYS A 48 -11.88 4.91 -3.99
N THR A 49 -13.03 4.57 -4.54
CA THR A 49 -14.33 4.82 -3.91
C THR A 49 -14.68 3.70 -2.94
N LYS A 50 -15.33 4.05 -1.84
CA LYS A 50 -15.83 3.13 -0.82
C LYS A 50 -17.27 3.53 -0.49
N TRP A 51 -18.05 2.61 0.07
CA TRP A 51 -19.42 2.93 0.48
C TRP A 51 -19.50 4.04 1.54
N TRP A 52 -18.48 4.16 2.40
CA TRP A 52 -18.41 5.16 3.47
C TRP A 52 -17.66 6.44 3.09
N GLY A 53 -16.96 6.46 1.95
CA GLY A 53 -16.11 7.58 1.57
C GLY A 53 -15.22 7.28 0.37
N PHE A 54 -14.05 7.89 0.35
CA PHE A 54 -13.06 7.67 -0.70
C PHE A 54 -11.64 7.75 -0.14
N GLU A 55 -10.72 7.16 -0.89
CA GLU A 55 -9.29 7.14 -0.62
C GLU A 55 -8.54 7.68 -1.84
N ILE A 56 -7.54 8.52 -1.60
CA ILE A 56 -6.61 9.00 -2.64
C ILE A 56 -5.23 8.47 -2.27
N HIS A 57 -4.70 7.56 -3.08
CA HIS A 57 -3.41 6.91 -2.87
C HIS A 57 -2.35 7.72 -3.60
N LEU A 58 -1.32 8.12 -2.87
CA LEU A 58 -0.21 8.94 -3.35
C LEU A 58 1.08 8.16 -3.16
N ASN A 59 1.93 8.10 -4.19
CA ASN A 59 3.32 7.65 -3.98
C ASN A 59 4.13 8.70 -3.19
N ALA A 60 5.39 8.40 -2.87
CA ALA A 60 6.25 9.29 -2.08
C ALA A 60 6.43 10.67 -2.75
N GLU A 61 6.57 10.69 -4.08
CA GLU A 61 6.75 11.91 -4.86
C GLU A 61 5.48 12.77 -4.90
N ALA A 62 4.31 12.15 -5.17
CA ALA A 62 3.02 12.84 -5.11
C ALA A 62 2.75 13.40 -3.70
N SER A 63 3.13 12.66 -2.66
CA SER A 63 3.02 13.13 -1.27
C SER A 63 3.87 14.38 -1.02
N ALA A 64 5.11 14.41 -1.52
CA ALA A 64 5.98 15.58 -1.41
C ALA A 64 5.45 16.80 -2.18
N THR A 65 4.86 16.57 -3.36
CA THR A 65 4.19 17.62 -4.13
C THR A 65 3.00 18.21 -3.36
N VAL A 66 2.16 17.37 -2.75
CA VAL A 66 1.03 17.82 -1.93
C VAL A 66 1.50 18.66 -0.73
N VAL A 67 2.59 18.25 -0.06
CA VAL A 67 3.20 19.04 1.02
C VAL A 67 3.54 20.44 0.52
N THR A 68 4.25 20.53 -0.61
CA THR A 68 4.66 21.81 -1.21
C THR A 68 3.46 22.71 -1.51
N VAL A 69 2.41 22.15 -2.11
CA VAL A 69 1.18 22.89 -2.43
C VAL A 69 0.48 23.39 -1.17
N ILE A 70 0.37 22.57 -0.12
CA ILE A 70 -0.28 22.97 1.14
C ILE A 70 0.49 24.11 1.83
N GLU A 71 1.81 24.07 1.81
CA GLU A 71 2.63 25.17 2.34
C GLU A 71 2.41 26.47 1.56
N GLN A 72 2.35 26.39 0.23
CA GLN A 72 2.06 27.54 -0.64
C GLN A 72 0.65 28.10 -0.39
N ILE A 73 -0.35 27.24 -0.22
CA ILE A 73 -1.72 27.64 0.15
C ILE A 73 -1.70 28.39 1.48
N GLY A 74 -1.00 27.86 2.49
CA GLY A 74 -0.89 28.50 3.80
C GLY A 74 -0.27 29.89 3.74
N ASN A 75 0.82 30.04 2.97
CA ASN A 75 1.48 31.33 2.76
C ASN A 75 0.60 32.32 1.99
N THR A 76 -0.11 31.84 0.96
CA THR A 76 -1.02 32.68 0.16
C THR A 76 -2.22 33.14 0.98
N ALA A 77 -2.81 32.24 1.78
CA ALA A 77 -3.92 32.55 2.65
C ALA A 77 -3.54 33.53 3.77
N ASP A 78 -2.33 33.40 4.33
CA ASP A 78 -1.78 34.36 5.30
C ASP A 78 -1.74 35.79 4.73
N ALA A 79 -1.17 35.92 3.54
CA ALA A 79 -1.05 37.20 2.84
C ALA A 79 -2.42 37.79 2.46
N ALA A 80 -3.36 36.95 2.02
CA ALA A 80 -4.67 37.39 1.56
C ALA A 80 -5.64 37.74 2.70
N LEU A 81 -5.67 36.94 3.77
CA LEU A 81 -6.58 37.12 4.90
C LEU A 81 -6.03 38.11 5.94
N GLY A 82 -4.71 38.14 6.10
CA GLY A 82 -4.02 38.99 7.05
C GLY A 82 -4.40 38.76 8.52
N GLY A 83 -3.77 39.54 9.40
CA GLY A 83 -4.06 39.55 10.82
C GLY A 83 -3.94 38.17 11.49
N LYS A 84 -4.74 37.94 12.53
CA LYS A 84 -4.72 36.68 13.30
C LYS A 84 -5.33 35.50 12.54
N ILE A 85 -6.26 35.77 11.63
CA ILE A 85 -6.96 34.73 10.86
C ILE A 85 -6.01 34.12 9.82
N GLY A 86 -5.29 34.96 9.05
CA GLY A 86 -4.27 34.49 8.10
C GLY A 86 -3.19 33.65 8.77
N GLY A 87 -2.66 34.13 9.90
CA GLY A 87 -1.66 33.40 10.68
C GLY A 87 -2.17 32.05 11.18
N LEU A 88 -3.43 31.97 11.66
CA LEU A 88 -4.03 30.71 12.10
C LEU A 88 -4.17 29.70 10.95
N VAL A 89 -4.62 30.16 9.77
CA VAL A 89 -4.76 29.30 8.58
C VAL A 89 -3.39 28.79 8.13
N LYS A 90 -2.37 29.64 8.10
CA LYS A 90 -1.00 29.24 7.79
C LYS A 90 -0.49 28.15 8.73
N VAL A 91 -0.66 28.35 10.04
CA VAL A 91 -0.24 27.35 11.04
C VAL A 91 -0.97 26.02 10.81
N ALA A 92 -2.28 26.05 10.56
CA ALA A 92 -3.04 24.83 10.25
C ALA A 92 -2.52 24.11 9.00
N CYS A 93 -2.23 24.86 7.92
CA CYS A 93 -1.64 24.30 6.70
C CYS A 93 -0.26 23.69 6.95
N LEU A 94 0.62 24.39 7.67
CA LEU A 94 1.96 23.91 7.99
C LEU A 94 1.94 22.64 8.86
N ILE A 95 1.04 22.58 9.86
CA ILE A 95 0.84 21.36 10.66
C ILE A 95 0.43 20.19 9.77
N ARG A 96 -0.50 20.43 8.84
CA ARG A 96 -0.97 19.39 7.92
C ARG A 96 0.12 18.93 6.95
N ALA A 97 0.89 19.88 6.39
CA ALA A 97 2.04 19.60 5.54
C ALA A 97 3.08 18.74 6.29
N ALA A 98 3.38 19.09 7.55
CA ALA A 98 4.31 18.32 8.39
C ALA A 98 3.81 16.88 8.65
N LEU A 99 2.51 16.69 8.94
CA LEU A 99 1.93 15.35 9.11
C LEU A 99 2.07 14.50 7.83
N ILE A 100 1.76 15.07 6.67
CA ILE A 100 1.88 14.36 5.37
C ILE A 100 3.36 14.04 5.08
N ALA A 101 4.27 14.98 5.35
CA ALA A 101 5.71 14.78 5.13
C ALA A 101 6.29 13.66 6.01
N VAL A 102 5.78 13.49 7.22
CA VAL A 102 6.17 12.38 8.11
C VAL A 102 5.60 11.05 7.61
N ILE A 103 4.32 11.03 7.27
CA ILE A 103 3.58 9.80 6.92
C ILE A 103 3.97 9.28 5.53
N GLY A 104 4.23 10.17 4.58
CA GLY A 104 4.45 9.86 3.16
C GLY A 104 5.90 9.69 2.72
N ARG A 105 6.89 9.89 3.61
CA ARG A 105 8.30 10.09 3.25
C ARG A 105 8.92 9.04 2.31
N ASN A 106 8.67 7.75 2.58
CA ASN A 106 9.36 6.65 1.89
C ASN A 106 8.43 5.86 0.96
N HIS A 107 7.19 5.64 1.39
CA HIS A 107 6.23 4.77 0.70
C HIS A 107 5.02 5.53 0.14
N GLY A 108 4.96 6.85 0.35
CA GLY A 108 3.75 7.62 0.08
C GLY A 108 2.69 7.44 1.18
N CYS A 109 1.52 8.03 0.94
CA CYS A 109 0.40 7.99 1.87
C CYS A 109 -0.92 7.85 1.13
N LYS A 110 -1.93 7.35 1.83
CA LYS A 110 -3.32 7.43 1.37
C LYS A 110 -4.06 8.50 2.16
N LEU A 111 -4.75 9.38 1.46
CA LEU A 111 -5.64 10.38 2.05
C LEU A 111 -7.05 9.81 2.10
N VAL A 112 -7.62 9.72 3.29
CA VAL A 112 -8.92 9.10 3.50
C VAL A 112 -9.95 10.13 3.93
N SER A 113 -11.12 10.13 3.29
CA SER A 113 -12.21 11.03 3.67
C SER A 113 -13.57 10.33 3.63
N PRO A 114 -14.42 10.50 4.65
CA PRO A 114 -15.81 10.06 4.59
C PRO A 114 -16.64 11.01 3.71
N TRP A 115 -17.75 10.52 3.17
CA TRP A 115 -18.64 11.33 2.32
C TRP A 115 -19.20 12.58 3.02
N ILE A 116 -19.45 12.52 4.33
CA ILE A 116 -19.95 13.66 5.13
C ILE A 116 -18.92 14.77 5.33
N MET A 117 -17.63 14.48 5.15
CA MET A 117 -16.55 15.45 5.27
C MET A 117 -15.49 15.21 4.18
N PRO A 118 -15.77 15.59 2.92
CA PRO A 118 -14.85 15.37 1.81
C PRO A 118 -13.51 16.10 1.96
N SER A 119 -13.46 17.17 2.75
CA SER A 119 -12.25 17.97 2.99
C SER A 119 -11.33 17.43 4.09
N MET A 120 -11.73 16.37 4.80
CA MET A 120 -10.97 15.88 5.96
C MET A 120 -9.64 15.24 5.54
N LEU A 121 -9.62 14.44 4.46
CA LEU A 121 -8.43 13.89 3.77
C LEU A 121 -7.31 13.44 4.72
N ILE A 122 -7.64 12.60 5.68
CA ILE A 122 -6.71 12.17 6.74
C ILE A 122 -5.57 11.36 6.12
N PRO A 123 -4.30 11.75 6.30
CA PRO A 123 -3.17 10.98 5.79
C PRO A 123 -2.96 9.70 6.61
N LEU A 124 -2.83 8.58 5.92
CA LEU A 124 -2.46 7.27 6.47
C LEU A 124 -1.25 6.74 5.70
N SER A 125 -0.31 6.08 6.38
CA SER A 125 0.92 5.60 5.73
C SER A 125 0.61 4.42 4.81
N LEU A 126 1.28 4.39 3.66
CA LEU A 126 1.37 3.21 2.79
C LEU A 126 2.59 2.34 3.12
N ALA A 127 3.32 2.65 4.20
CA ALA A 127 4.40 1.80 4.65
C ALA A 127 3.87 0.37 4.94
N PRO A 128 4.62 -0.67 4.55
CA PRO A 128 4.29 -2.04 4.93
C PRO A 128 4.09 -2.11 6.45
N LYS A 129 2.97 -2.69 6.87
CA LYS A 129 2.74 -2.95 8.29
C LYS A 129 3.63 -4.14 8.64
N ASP A 130 4.65 -3.93 9.46
CA ASP A 130 5.51 -5.02 9.93
C ASP A 130 4.64 -6.07 10.63
N ASP A 131 4.41 -7.18 9.94
CA ASP A 131 3.89 -8.38 10.56
C ASP A 131 5.08 -9.18 11.11
N ALA A 132 5.25 -9.09 12.44
CA ALA A 132 6.25 -9.82 13.19
C ALA A 132 5.82 -11.26 13.51
N SER A 133 4.76 -11.78 12.89
CA SER A 133 4.16 -13.08 13.18
C SER A 133 4.34 -14.09 12.04
N LEU A 134 5.49 -14.06 11.35
CA LEU A 134 5.83 -15.11 10.39
C LEU A 134 6.36 -16.36 11.14
N TYR A 135 5.71 -17.49 10.89
CA TYR A 135 6.07 -18.80 11.43
C TYR A 135 6.40 -19.76 10.28
N TRP A 136 7.26 -20.74 10.55
CA TRP A 136 7.58 -21.80 9.61
C TRP A 136 7.48 -23.18 10.29
N THR A 137 7.16 -24.18 9.48
CA THR A 137 7.16 -25.59 9.84
C THR A 137 7.93 -26.39 8.79
N VAL A 138 8.55 -27.49 9.21
CA VAL A 138 9.20 -28.44 8.31
C VAL A 138 8.31 -29.67 8.20
N GLY A 139 8.03 -30.08 6.96
CA GLY A 139 7.40 -31.35 6.68
C GLY A 139 8.41 -32.49 6.87
N GLU A 140 8.09 -33.44 7.74
CA GLU A 140 8.94 -34.61 7.96
C GLU A 140 8.72 -35.66 6.85
N PRO A 141 9.77 -36.13 6.15
CA PRO A 141 9.63 -37.14 5.12
C PRO A 141 9.45 -38.54 5.74
N GLY A 142 8.27 -39.16 5.57
CA GLY A 142 7.97 -40.52 6.02
C GLY A 142 6.48 -40.88 5.93
N ALA A 143 6.13 -42.16 6.14
CA ALA A 143 4.76 -42.68 6.04
C ALA A 143 3.81 -42.26 7.19
N GLY A 144 4.04 -41.07 7.74
CA GLY A 144 3.19 -40.36 8.68
C GLY A 144 3.37 -38.88 8.38
N LEU A 145 2.31 -38.23 7.90
CA LEU A 145 2.28 -36.81 7.56
C LEU A 145 2.43 -35.96 8.84
N GLY A 146 3.67 -35.79 9.31
CA GLY A 146 4.00 -34.97 10.45
C GLY A 146 4.53 -33.60 10.01
N TRP A 147 3.94 -32.55 10.56
CA TRP A 147 4.52 -31.21 10.53
C TRP A 147 5.28 -30.98 11.85
N SER A 148 6.43 -30.31 11.79
CA SER A 148 7.10 -29.83 13.00
C SER A 148 6.25 -28.79 13.73
N GLU A 149 6.55 -28.50 15.01
CA GLU A 149 5.97 -27.35 15.71
C GLU A 149 6.29 -26.03 15.00
N ASP A 150 5.34 -25.08 15.07
CA ASP A 150 5.48 -23.75 14.50
C ASP A 150 6.68 -23.03 15.13
N THR A 151 7.69 -22.74 14.32
CA THR A 151 8.87 -21.99 14.76
C THR A 151 8.78 -20.57 14.24
N LYS A 152 8.90 -19.59 15.14
CA LYS A 152 8.87 -18.18 14.79
C LYS A 152 10.13 -17.78 14.02
N PHE A 153 9.97 -17.07 12.91
CA PHE A 153 11.08 -16.45 12.20
C PHE A 153 11.63 -15.25 13.01
N ALA A 154 12.91 -15.27 13.35
CA ALA A 154 13.53 -14.21 14.13
C ALA A 154 13.87 -12.99 13.23
N ALA A 155 13.35 -11.82 13.57
CA ALA A 155 13.68 -10.54 12.93
C ALA A 155 13.36 -10.42 11.42
N HIS A 156 12.16 -10.86 11.01
CA HIS A 156 11.67 -10.66 9.65
C HIS A 156 10.41 -9.79 9.63
N GLY A 157 10.31 -8.91 8.63
CA GLY A 157 9.11 -8.14 8.31
C GLY A 157 8.46 -8.73 7.06
N SER A 158 7.16 -8.95 7.10
CA SER A 158 6.37 -9.47 5.99
C SER A 158 5.36 -8.44 5.53
N ALA A 159 5.26 -8.25 4.22
CA ALA A 159 4.25 -7.38 3.63
C ALA A 159 2.82 -7.97 3.68
N ALA A 160 2.69 -9.32 3.68
CA ALA A 160 1.39 -9.99 3.50
C ALA A 160 1.36 -11.49 3.86
N HIS A 161 1.79 -11.88 5.06
CA HIS A 161 1.71 -13.28 5.55
C HIS A 161 2.02 -14.39 4.49
N PRO A 162 3.10 -14.34 3.68
CA PRO A 162 3.34 -15.36 2.69
C PRO A 162 3.73 -16.67 3.38
N ALA A 163 2.85 -17.67 3.33
CA ALA A 163 3.19 -19.03 3.67
C ALA A 163 3.87 -19.67 2.45
N LEU A 164 5.20 -19.72 2.46
CA LEU A 164 5.98 -20.46 1.46
C LEU A 164 6.25 -21.88 1.97
N ALA A 165 5.55 -22.88 1.42
CA ALA A 165 5.90 -24.28 1.63
C ALA A 165 6.88 -24.73 0.53
N VAL A 166 8.10 -25.15 0.90
CA VAL A 166 9.04 -25.79 -0.03
C VAL A 166 8.88 -27.31 0.12
N PRO A 167 8.33 -28.03 -0.86
CA PRO A 167 8.31 -29.49 -0.83
C PRO A 167 9.74 -30.02 -0.96
N GLY A 168 10.18 -30.83 0.02
CA GLY A 168 11.55 -31.30 0.16
C GLY A 168 12.13 -31.96 -1.09
N GLN A 169 13.28 -31.46 -1.55
CA GLN A 169 14.13 -32.20 -2.47
C GLN A 169 15.06 -33.14 -1.67
N ALA A 170 14.77 -34.43 -1.73
CA ALA A 170 15.76 -35.47 -1.51
C ALA A 170 15.79 -36.41 -2.72
N VAL A 171 16.35 -35.93 -3.84
CA VAL A 171 16.80 -36.82 -4.92
C VAL A 171 18.29 -37.06 -4.74
N LEU A 172 18.63 -38.06 -3.93
CA LEU A 172 19.87 -38.81 -4.04
C LEU A 172 19.60 -40.27 -3.66
N ARG A 173 19.22 -41.08 -4.67
CA ARG A 173 19.44 -42.53 -4.60
C ARG A 173 20.83 -42.82 -5.17
N PRO A 174 21.84 -43.17 -4.35
CA PRO A 174 23.00 -43.88 -4.87
C PRO A 174 22.59 -45.31 -5.26
N SER A 175 23.11 -45.74 -6.39
CA SER A 175 22.94 -47.04 -7.01
C SER A 175 23.24 -48.20 -6.04
N ARG A 176 22.36 -49.21 -6.01
CA ARG A 176 22.72 -50.53 -5.50
C ARG A 176 22.51 -51.58 -6.57
N THR A 177 23.63 -51.88 -7.21
CA THR A 177 23.97 -53.05 -8.00
C THR A 177 23.58 -54.36 -7.28
N GLY A 178 22.85 -55.22 -8.00
CA GLY A 178 22.92 -56.69 -7.99
C GLY A 178 22.60 -57.49 -6.71
N ARG A 179 21.65 -58.44 -6.81
CA ARG A 179 21.97 -59.90 -6.77
C ARG A 179 20.76 -60.75 -7.18
N GLN A 180 21.05 -61.74 -8.03
CA GLN A 180 20.22 -62.90 -8.34
C GLN A 180 19.78 -63.66 -7.06
N ARG A 181 18.55 -64.17 -7.04
CA ARG A 181 18.22 -65.58 -7.31
C ARG A 181 16.73 -65.75 -7.50
#